data_AF-A0A5B3GBY0-F1
#
_entry.id   AF-A0A5B3GBY0-F1
#
_cell.length_a   1.000
_cell.length_b   1.000
_cell.length_c   1.000
_cell.angle_alpha   90.00
_cell.angle_beta   90.00
_cell.angle_gamma   90.00
#
_symmetry.space_group_name_H-M   'P 1'
#
loop_
_entity.id
_entity.type
_entity.pdbx_description
1 polymer ?
#
loop_
_entity_poly.entity_id
_entity_poly.type
_entity_poly.pdbx_seq_one_letter_code
_entity_poly.pdbx_strand_id
1 'polypeptide(L)' 'MNSIVTAGVVLGPRTIVAAGAVVTKSFPDGFCILAGVPAKVVKYLDKECFQPWHLENEYYGYIPKEKFESVRTKYLDI' A
#
# COMPACT_ATOMS: atom_id res chain seq x y z
N MET A 1 12.07 -7.47 -9.88
CA MET A 1 12.56 -8.57 -9.01
C MET A 1 13.84 -8.09 -8.30
N ASN A 2 14.04 -8.44 -7.03
CA ASN A 2 15.16 -8.05 -6.14
C ASN A 2 15.31 -6.55 -5.79
N SER A 3 14.26 -5.90 -5.28
CA SER A 3 14.42 -4.61 -4.60
C SER A 3 14.89 -4.81 -3.16
N ILE A 4 15.71 -3.89 -2.65
CA ILE A 4 16.18 -3.87 -1.26
C ILE A 4 15.56 -2.66 -0.57
N VAL A 5 14.86 -2.88 0.54
CA VAL A 5 14.36 -1.81 1.41
C VAL A 5 15.18 -1.85 2.69
N THR A 6 15.90 -0.76 2.98
CA THR A 6 16.77 -0.70 4.16
C THR A 6 15.97 -0.56 5.45
N ALA A 7 16.58 -0.96 6.58
CA ALA A 7 15.93 -0.92 7.89
C ALA A 7 15.48 0.50 8.27
N GLY A 8 14.29 0.61 8.85
CA GLY A 8 13.69 1.88 9.28
C GLY A 8 13.03 2.69 8.16
N VAL A 9 13.05 2.21 6.91
CA VAL A 9 12.32 2.85 5.80
C VAL A 9 10.81 2.59 5.93
N VAL A 10 10.04 3.67 5.83
CA VAL A 10 8.57 3.63 5.78
C VAL A 10 8.12 3.93 4.35
N LEU A 11 7.34 3.02 3.76
CA LEU A 11 6.70 3.22 2.46
C LEU A 11 5.20 3.45 2.66
N GLY A 12 4.71 4.57 2.15
CA GLY A 12 3.31 4.91 2.17
C GLY A 12 2.47 4.04 1.24
N PRO A 13 1.14 4.21 1.29
CA PRO A 13 0.23 3.44 0.44
C PRO A 13 0.51 3.69 -1.04
N ARG A 14 0.34 2.66 -1.87
CA ARG A 14 0.49 2.78 -3.35
C ARG A 14 1.89 3.21 -3.81
N THR A 15 2.94 3.01 -3.02
CA THR A 15 4.32 3.13 -3.50
C THR A 15 4.68 1.92 -4.38
N ILE A 16 5.17 2.20 -5.59
CA ILE A 16 5.65 1.18 -6.53
C ILE A 16 7.17 1.20 -6.52
N VAL A 17 7.81 0.09 -6.14
CA VAL A 17 9.28 -0.04 -6.16
C VAL A 17 9.70 -0.85 -7.38
N ALA A 18 10.49 -0.23 -8.25
CA ALA A 18 11.01 -0.89 -9.44
C ALA A 18 11.96 -2.05 -9.10
N ALA A 19 12.07 -3.00 -10.02
CA ALA A 19 13.03 -4.10 -9.94
C ALA A 19 14.46 -3.58 -9.70
N GLY A 20 15.22 -4.24 -8.81
CA GLY A 20 16.61 -3.88 -8.52
C GLY A 20 16.83 -2.58 -7.75
N ALA A 21 15.77 -1.87 -7.34
CA ALA A 21 15.92 -0.61 -6.61
C ALA A 21 16.40 -0.83 -5.16
N VAL A 22 17.25 0.06 -4.65
CA VAL A 22 17.72 0.05 -3.25
C VAL A 22 17.17 1.29 -2.55
N VAL A 23 16.15 1.11 -1.72
CA VAL A 23 15.43 2.18 -1.02
C VAL A 23 16.12 2.49 0.30
N THR A 24 16.71 3.68 0.38
CA THR A 24 17.48 4.16 1.54
C THR A 24 16.78 5.31 2.30
N LYS A 25 15.60 5.74 1.85
CA LYS A 25 14.84 6.87 2.43
C LYS A 25 13.37 6.50 2.53
N SER A 26 12.69 7.06 3.52
CA SER A 26 11.25 6.89 3.72
C SER A 26 10.43 7.75 2.77
N PHE A 27 9.29 7.22 2.35
CA PHE A 27 8.30 7.87 1.48
C PHE A 27 6.90 7.67 2.07
N PRO A 28 6.58 8.28 3.23
CA PRO A 28 5.35 8.01 3.98
C PRO A 28 4.08 8.46 3.24
N ASP A 29 4.17 9.46 2.37
CA ASP A 29 3.01 9.99 1.61
C ASP A 29 2.49 9.02 0.55
N GLY A 30 3.32 8.04 0.16
CA GLY A 30 2.94 7.02 -0.80
C GLY A 30 2.78 7.56 -2.23
N PHE A 31 1.94 6.88 -3.02
CA PHE A 31 1.52 7.29 -4.38
C PHE A 31 2.68 7.74 -5.28
N CYS A 32 3.77 6.98 -5.28
CA CYS A 32 4.96 7.31 -6.04
C CYS A 32 5.64 6.07 -6.60
N ILE A 33 6.38 6.24 -7.67
CA ILE A 33 7.18 5.20 -8.32
C ILE A 33 8.64 5.46 -7.97
N LEU A 34 9.31 4.48 -7.37
CA LEU A 34 10.71 4.53 -6.94
C LEU A 34 11.57 3.63 -7.83
N ALA A 35 12.74 4.11 -8.26
CA ALA A 35 13.72 3.30 -8.98
C ALA A 35 15.16 3.74 -8.74
N GLY A 36 16.11 2.82 -8.97
CA GLY A 36 17.56 3.08 -8.92
C GLY A 36 18.24 2.70 -7.60
N VAL A 37 19.55 2.95 -7.54
CA VAL A 37 20.42 2.67 -6.39
C VAL A 37 21.31 3.90 -6.16
N PRO A 38 21.03 4.75 -5.15
CA PRO A 38 19.86 4.71 -4.27
C PRO A 38 18.57 5.11 -5.00
N ALA A 39 17.44 4.57 -4.54
CA ALA A 39 16.14 4.76 -5.16
C ALA A 39 15.67 6.23 -5.06
N LYS A 40 15.16 6.75 -6.18
CA LYS A 40 14.57 8.10 -6.29
C LYS A 40 13.16 8.02 -6.85
N VAL A 41 12.36 9.05 -6.60
CA VAL A 41 11.04 9.19 -7.21
C VAL A 41 11.20 9.43 -8.72
N VAL A 42 10.65 8.52 -9.51
CA VAL A 42 10.55 8.61 -10.97
C VAL A 42 9.28 9.35 -11.37
N LYS A 43 8.18 9.11 -10.65
CA LYS A 43 6.87 9.69 -10.95
C LYS A 43 5.97 9.66 -9.71
N TYR A 44 5.12 10.67 -9.55
CA TYR A 44 3.99 10.64 -8.63
C TYR A 44 2.74 10.10 -9.34
N LEU A 45 2.00 9.25 -8.64
CA LEU A 45 0.73 8.72 -9.10
C LEU A 45 -0.37 9.73 -8.76
N ASP A 46 -1.28 9.92 -9.70
CA ASP A 46 -2.48 10.71 -9.46
C ASP A 46 -3.41 9.93 -8.52
N LYS A 47 -3.81 10.59 -7.42
CA LYS A 47 -4.69 10.03 -6.40
C LYS A 47 -6.13 9.95 -6.90
N GLU A 48 -6.54 10.85 -7.78
CA GLU A 48 -7.91 10.90 -8.30
C GLU A 48 -8.17 9.78 -9.31
N CYS A 49 -7.14 9.41 -10.07
CA CYS A 49 -7.19 8.27 -11.00
C CYS A 49 -7.14 6.90 -10.30
N PHE A 50 -6.88 6.85 -8.99
CA PHE A 50 -6.77 5.58 -8.28
C PHE A 50 -8.14 4.98 -8.01
N GLN A 51 -8.44 3.86 -8.68
CA GLN A 51 -9.62 3.05 -8.43
C GLN A 51 -9.20 1.77 -7.69
N PRO A 52 -9.66 1.56 -6.43
CA PRO A 52 -9.43 0.29 -5.76
C PRO A 52 -10.14 -0.82 -6.54
N TRP A 53 -9.46 -1.96 -6.68
CA TRP A 53 -10.13 -3.14 -7.18
C TRP A 53 -11.11 -3.65 -6.11
N HIS A 54 -12.33 -3.96 -6.54
CA HIS A 54 -13.40 -4.52 -5.73
C HIS A 54 -13.97 -5.78 -6.41
N LEU A 55 -14.39 -6.74 -5.60
CA LEU A 55 -15.29 -7.82 -6.02
C LEU A 55 -16.73 -7.33 -5.89
N GLU A 56 -17.63 -7.94 -6.67
CA GLU A 56 -19.08 -7.68 -6.53
C GLU A 56 -19.58 -7.98 -5.11
N ASN A 57 -19.02 -9.00 -4.46
CA ASN A 57 -19.27 -9.31 -3.06
C ASN A 57 -17.97 -9.14 -2.25
N GLU A 58 -17.92 -8.10 -1.42
CA GLU A 58 -16.74 -7.79 -0.59
C GLU A 58 -16.80 -8.51 0.77
N TYR A 59 -15.66 -9.02 1.21
CA TYR A 59 -15.51 -9.70 2.50
C TYR A 59 -14.25 -9.21 3.23
N TYR A 60 -14.37 -9.02 4.54
CA TYR A 60 -13.22 -8.88 5.43
C TYR A 60 -12.99 -10.23 6.13
N GLY A 61 -12.01 -11.00 5.65
CA GLY A 61 -11.83 -12.38 6.07
C GLY A 61 -13.04 -13.24 5.65
N TYR A 62 -13.74 -13.82 6.62
CA TYR A 62 -14.96 -14.62 6.39
C TYR A 62 -16.26 -13.82 6.58
N ILE A 63 -16.17 -12.51 6.83
CA ILE A 63 -17.33 -11.68 7.17
C ILE A 63 -17.70 -10.82 5.96
N PRO A 64 -18.96 -10.88 5.45
CA PRO A 64 -19.43 -9.96 4.42
C PRO A 64 -19.26 -8.51 4.87
N LYS A 65 -18.85 -7.63 3.96
CA LYS A 65 -18.60 -6.21 4.24
C LYS A 65 -19.79 -5.54 4.92
N GLU A 66 -21.00 -5.88 4.52
CA GLU A 66 -22.24 -5.30 5.07
C GLU A 66 -22.44 -5.67 6.54
N LYS A 67 -21.90 -6.82 6.97
CA LYS A 67 -22.01 -7.32 8.35
C LYS A 67 -20.80 -6.97 9.21
N PHE A 68 -19.71 -6.53 8.60
CA PHE A 68 -18.44 -6.35 9.30
C PHE A 68 -18.52 -5.38 10.47
N GLU A 69 -19.14 -4.21 10.30
CA GLU A 69 -19.28 -3.23 11.38
C GLU A 69 -20.01 -3.81 12.60
N SER A 70 -21.10 -4.55 12.37
CA SER A 70 -21.84 -5.20 13.47
C SER A 70 -21.03 -6.26 14.22
N VAL A 71 -20.22 -7.04 13.49
CA VAL A 71 -19.36 -8.08 14.09
C VAL A 71 -18.19 -7.43 14.82
N ARG A 72 -17.63 -6.37 14.23
CA ARG A 72 -16.53 -5.60 14.82
C ARG A 72 -16.93 -5.05 16.18
N THR A 73 -17.99 -4.25 16.27
CA THR A 73 -18.42 -3.65 17.55
C THR A 73 -18.78 -4.70 18.60
N LYS A 74 -19.24 -5.88 18.19
CA LYS A 74 -19.69 -6.92 19.11
C LYS A 74 -18.57 -7.83 19.62
N TYR A 75 -17.55 -8.09 18.80
CA TYR A 75 -16.57 -9.15 19.07
C TYR A 75 -15.11 -8.70 18.97
N LEU A 76 -14.84 -7.49 18.47
CA LEU A 76 -13.49 -6.98 18.23
C LEU A 76 -13.29 -5.65 18.99
N ASP A 77 -12.44 -5.66 20.01
CA ASP A 77 -11.97 -4.45 20.71
C ASP A 77 -10.75 -3.85 19.99
N ILE A 78 -10.96 -3.39 18.75
CA ILE A 78 -9.94 -2.71 17.91
C ILE A 78 -10.48 -1.45 17.22
#